data_AF-A0A0P9AIH0-F1
#
_entry.id   AF-A0A0P9AIH0-F1
#
_cell.length_a   1.000
_cell.length_b   1.000
_cell.length_c   1.000
_cell.angle_alpha   90.00
_cell.angle_beta   90.00
_cell.angle_gamma   90.00
#
_symmetry.space_group_name_H-M   'P 1'
#
loop_
_entity.id
_entity.type
_entity.pdbx_description
1 polymer ?
#
loop_
_entity_poly.entity_id
_entity_poly.type
_entity_poly.pdbx_seq_one_letter_code
_entity_poly.pdbx_strand_id
1 'polypeptide(L)'
;MRAAQYRSNPKASIYFYHKGVIKYEGVMLIGIMEVLEDESIKKELWHIGDKIFYPEGVKDPDYCILKFTALEGRYYCDLKTECFSL
;
A
#
# COMPACT_ATOMS: atom_id res chain seq x y z
N MET A 1 -6.57 -11.03 -8.29
CA MET A 1 -7.53 -9.99 -8.75
C MET A 1 -7.06 -8.54 -8.55
N ARG A 2 -6.19 -8.17 -7.59
CA ARG A 2 -5.55 -6.83 -7.53
C ARG A 2 -4.22 -6.72 -8.29
N ALA A 3 -3.36 -7.72 -8.17
CA ALA A 3 -2.08 -7.75 -8.90
C ALA A 3 -2.28 -7.58 -10.42
N ALA A 4 -3.23 -8.31 -11.02
CA ALA A 4 -3.55 -8.18 -12.44
C ALA A 4 -4.03 -6.77 -12.84
N GLN A 5 -4.80 -6.09 -11.97
CA GLN A 5 -5.25 -4.72 -12.22
C GLN A 5 -4.05 -3.77 -12.25
N TYR A 6 -3.15 -3.85 -11.26
CA TYR A 6 -1.97 -2.99 -11.20
C TYR A 6 -0.96 -3.26 -12.33
N ARG A 7 -0.87 -4.51 -12.81
CA ARG A 7 -0.10 -4.82 -14.03
C ARG A 7 -0.68 -4.14 -15.28
N SER A 8 -2.02 -4.02 -15.36
CA SER A 8 -2.69 -3.36 -16.51
C SER A 8 -2.67 -1.84 -16.41
N ASN A 9 -2.75 -1.29 -15.19
CA ASN A 9 -2.77 0.14 -14.92
C ASN A 9 -2.17 0.39 -13.52
N PRO A 10 -0.96 0.96 -13.42
CA PRO A 10 -0.27 1.11 -12.16
C PRO A 10 -0.81 2.26 -11.30
N LYS A 11 -1.73 3.09 -11.82
CA LYS A 11 -2.27 4.23 -11.06
C LYS A 11 -2.99 3.75 -9.81
N ALA A 12 -2.56 4.24 -8.65
CA ALA A 12 -3.07 3.82 -7.36
C ALA A 12 -3.14 4.99 -6.37
N SER A 13 -3.93 4.80 -5.32
CA SER A 13 -3.95 5.70 -4.17
C SER A 13 -4.05 4.89 -2.88
N ILE A 14 -3.38 5.33 -1.83
CA ILE A 14 -3.49 4.76 -0.48
C ILE A 14 -4.05 5.83 0.45
N TYR A 15 -5.03 5.46 1.26
CA TYR A 15 -5.63 6.35 2.24
C TYR A 15 -5.34 5.86 3.65
N PHE A 16 -4.76 6.71 4.46
CA PHE A 16 -4.59 6.50 5.89
C PHE A 16 -5.47 7.48 6.64
N TYR A 17 -6.03 7.04 7.75
CA TYR A 17 -6.69 7.94 8.68
C TYR A 17 -6.21 7.70 10.10
N HIS A 18 -6.21 8.78 10.87
CA HIS A 18 -5.98 8.75 12.30
C HIS A 18 -7.19 9.37 13.00
N LYS A 19 -7.88 8.55 13.80
CA LYS A 19 -8.94 9.03 14.68
C LYS A 19 -8.35 9.33 16.05
N GLY A 20 -8.01 10.59 16.30
CA GLY A 20 -7.67 11.08 17.62
C GLY A 20 -8.91 11.27 18.50
N VAL A 21 -8.68 11.67 19.76
CA VAL A 21 -9.77 11.95 20.72
C VAL A 21 -10.54 13.21 20.35
N ILE A 22 -9.83 14.23 19.85
CA ILE A 22 -10.38 15.56 19.54
C ILE A 22 -10.41 15.83 18.02
N LYS A 23 -9.52 15.16 17.27
CA LYS A 23 -9.23 15.47 15.87
C LYS A 23 -9.34 14.21 15.00
N TYR A 24 -9.85 14.38 13.78
CA TYR A 24 -9.86 13.35 12.76
C TYR A 24 -9.00 13.79 11.58
N GLU A 25 -7.98 13.01 11.28
CA GLU A 25 -6.98 13.33 10.27
C GLU A 25 -6.94 12.23 9.21
N GLY A 26 -6.71 12.62 7.97
CA GLY A 26 -6.56 11.71 6.85
C GLY A 26 -5.42 12.15 5.95
N VAL A 27 -4.77 11.18 5.31
CA VAL A 27 -3.85 11.45 4.21
C VAL A 27 -4.14 10.46 3.09
N MET A 28 -4.46 11.00 1.92
CA MET A 28 -4.49 10.27 0.66
C MET A 28 -3.16 10.48 -0.03
N LEU A 29 -2.45 9.42 -0.35
CA LEU A 29 -1.28 9.45 -1.23
C LEU A 29 -1.71 8.94 -2.60
N ILE A 30 -1.34 9.66 -3.65
CA ILE A 30 -1.57 9.28 -5.05
C ILE A 30 -0.23 8.92 -5.65
N GLY A 31 -0.18 7.82 -6.41
CA GLY A 31 1.07 7.34 -6.94
C GLY A 31 0.91 6.14 -7.87
N ILE A 32 1.98 5.36 -7.95
CA ILE A 32 2.05 4.15 -8.76
C ILE A 32 2.23 2.91 -7.89
N MET A 33 1.61 1.81 -8.29
CA MET A 33 1.73 0.50 -7.68
C MET A 33 2.44 -0.46 -8.63
N GLU A 34 3.49 -1.12 -8.13
CA GLU A 34 4.25 -2.15 -8.83
C GLU A 34 4.01 -3.51 -8.15
N VAL A 35 3.81 -4.56 -8.94
CA VAL A 35 3.77 -5.95 -8.42
C VAL A 35 5.17 -6.52 -8.50
N LEU A 36 5.78 -6.82 -7.35
CA LEU A 36 7.11 -7.42 -7.27
C LEU A 36 6.99 -8.93 -7.02
N GLU A 37 7.62 -9.70 -7.90
CA GLU A 37 7.59 -11.18 -7.89
C GLU A 37 8.98 -11.79 -7.60
N ASP A 38 9.99 -10.95 -7.42
CA ASP A 38 11.35 -11.38 -7.11
C ASP A 38 11.39 -12.16 -5.80
N GLU A 39 11.90 -13.39 -5.83
CA GLU A 39 11.93 -14.28 -4.68
C GLU A 39 12.80 -13.71 -3.54
N SER A 40 13.86 -12.94 -3.85
CA SER A 40 14.71 -12.31 -2.84
C SER A 40 13.96 -11.22 -2.08
N ILE A 41 13.18 -10.39 -2.78
CA ILE A 41 12.34 -9.34 -2.16
C ILE A 41 11.23 -9.97 -1.32
N LYS A 42 10.58 -11.02 -1.85
CA LYS A 42 9.56 -11.78 -1.10
C LYS A 42 10.13 -12.38 0.18
N LYS A 43 11.39 -12.85 0.17
CA LYS A 43 12.07 -13.38 1.36
C LYS A 43 12.43 -12.28 2.35
N GLU A 44 12.93 -11.15 1.87
CA GLU A 44 13.35 -10.02 2.70
C GLU A 44 12.18 -9.40 3.46
N LEU A 45 11.03 -9.26 2.81
CA LEU A 45 9.82 -8.65 3.38
C LEU A 45 8.88 -9.63 4.09
N TRP A 46 9.29 -10.90 4.22
CA TRP A 46 8.49 -11.91 4.90
C TRP A 46 8.56 -11.75 6.42
N HIS A 47 7.40 -11.75 7.07
CA HIS A 47 7.28 -11.71 8.52
C HIS A 47 6.63 -12.97 9.09
N ILE A 48 6.95 -13.32 10.34
CA ILE A 48 6.40 -14.52 11.00
C ILE A 48 4.86 -14.51 11.00
N GLY A 49 4.24 -13.33 11.14
CA GLY A 49 2.79 -13.14 11.12
C GLY A 49 2.14 -13.44 9.77
N ASP A 50 2.89 -13.34 8.66
CA ASP A 50 2.37 -13.56 7.31
C ASP A 50 1.94 -15.01 7.09
N LYS A 51 2.50 -15.96 7.87
CA LYS A 51 2.15 -17.38 7.80
C LYS A 51 0.67 -17.67 8.08
N ILE A 52 -0.02 -16.79 8.80
CA ILE A 52 -1.47 -16.91 9.02
C ILE A 52 -2.26 -16.72 7.72
N PHE A 53 -1.75 -15.90 6.80
CA PHE A 53 -2.37 -15.59 5.52
C PHE A 53 -1.83 -16.44 4.38
N TYR A 54 -0.55 -16.83 4.45
CA TYR A 54 0.16 -17.59 3.42
C TYR A 54 0.80 -18.86 4.04
N PRO A 55 0.04 -19.95 4.20
CA PRO A 55 0.49 -21.15 4.90
C PRO A 55 1.72 -21.83 4.26
N GLU A 56 1.89 -21.67 2.94
CA GLU A 56 3.05 -22.19 2.20
C GLU A 56 4.29 -21.28 2.29
N GLY A 57 4.19 -20.20 3.05
CA GLY A 57 5.28 -19.28 3.33
C GLY A 57 5.62 -18.39 2.14
N VAL A 58 6.91 -18.09 1.97
CA VAL A 58 7.38 -17.19 0.90
C VAL A 58 7.06 -17.72 -0.50
N LYS A 59 6.94 -19.04 -0.65
CA LYS A 59 6.65 -19.69 -1.94
C LYS A 59 5.16 -19.84 -2.23
N ASP A 60 4.30 -19.40 -1.32
CA ASP A 60 2.86 -19.41 -1.52
C ASP A 60 2.51 -18.65 -2.81
N PRO A 61 1.73 -19.26 -3.73
CA PRO A 61 1.41 -18.66 -5.02
C PRO A 61 0.54 -17.41 -4.89
N ASP A 62 -0.16 -17.24 -3.77
CA ASP A 62 -0.99 -16.07 -3.49
C ASP A 62 -0.21 -14.96 -2.77
N TYR A 63 1.01 -15.24 -2.30
CA TYR A 63 1.89 -14.22 -1.71
C TYR A 63 2.58 -13.38 -2.80
N CYS A 64 2.30 -12.07 -2.81
CA CYS A 64 2.98 -11.11 -3.68
C CYS A 64 3.28 -9.82 -2.91
N ILE A 65 4.32 -9.11 -3.36
CA ILE A 65 4.69 -7.81 -2.81
C ILE A 65 4.13 -6.71 -3.71
N LEU A 66 3.47 -5.74 -3.10
CA LEU A 66 3.01 -4.53 -3.78
C LEU A 66 3.85 -3.36 -3.32
N LYS A 67 4.61 -2.76 -4.24
CA LYS A 67 5.42 -1.58 -3.97
C LYS A 67 4.66 -0.34 -4.43
N PHE A 68 4.28 0.50 -3.49
CA PHE A 68 3.67 1.79 -3.77
C PHE A 68 4.73 2.89 -3.75
N THR A 69 4.76 3.71 -4.80
CA THR A 69 5.59 4.93 -4.87
C THR A 69 4.65 6.13 -4.94
N ALA A 70 4.63 6.92 -3.87
CA ALA A 70 3.82 8.13 -3.78
C ALA A 70 4.44 9.26 -4.64
N LEU A 71 3.60 10.04 -5.31
CA LEU A 71 4.00 11.18 -6.15
C LEU A 71 3.43 12.50 -5.63
N GLU A 72 2.23 12.45 -5.08
CA GLU A 72 1.55 13.59 -4.47
C GLU A 72 0.63 13.09 -3.36
N GLY A 73 0.07 14.01 -2.59
CA GLY A 73 -0.90 13.67 -1.58
C GLY A 73 -1.89 14.77 -1.28
N ARG A 74 -2.91 14.39 -0.53
CA ARG A 74 -3.92 15.27 0.03
C ARG A 74 -4.08 14.96 1.50
N TYR A 75 -3.84 15.97 2.33
CA TYR A 75 -4.10 15.94 3.76
C TYR A 75 -5.53 16.42 4.04
N TYR A 76 -6.19 15.79 5.01
CA TYR A 76 -7.57 16.04 5.42
C TYR A 76 -7.60 16.26 6.92
N CYS A 77 -8.22 17.37 7.35
CA CYS A 77 -8.25 17.77 8.75
C CYS A 77 -9.34 18.81 8.97
N ASP A 78 -10.19 18.64 9.99
CA ASP A 78 -11.20 19.64 10.39
C ASP A 78 -12.06 20.14 9.22
N LEU A 79 -12.52 19.21 8.37
CA LEU A 79 -13.28 19.46 7.13
C LEU A 79 -12.55 20.31 6.09
N LYS A 80 -11.24 20.50 6.23
CA LYS A 80 -10.35 21.16 5.27
C LYS A 80 -9.43 20.15 4.60
N THR A 81 -8.91 20.52 3.43
CA THR A 81 -7.96 19.70 2.70
C THR A 81 -6.83 20.51 2.10
N GLU A 82 -5.64 19.94 2.09
CA GLU A 82 -4.44 20.56 1.51
C GLU A 82 -3.76 19.55 0.58
N CYS A 83 -3.44 19.95 -0.65
CA CYS A 83 -2.71 19.11 -1.60
C CYS A 83 -1.21 19.44 -1.53
N PHE A 84 -0.35 18.44 -1.70
CA PHE A 84 1.09 18.58 -1.70
C PHE A 84 1.75 17.64 -2.72
N SER A 85 2.91 18.03 -3.23
CA SER A 85 3.78 17.19 -4.06
C SER A 85 4.89 16.59 -3.21
N LEU A 86 5.47 15.47 -3.66
CA LEU A 86 6.60 14.79 -3.00
C LEU A 86 7.91 14.96 -3.78
#